data_AF-A0AAU7LA45-F1
#
_entry.id   AF-A0AAU7LA45-F1
#
_cell.length_a   1.000
_cell.length_b   1.000
_cell.length_c   1.000
_cell.angle_alpha   90.00
_cell.angle_beta   90.00
_cell.angle_gamma   90.00
#
_symmetry.space_group_name_H-M   'P 1'
#
loop_
_entity.id
_entity.type
_entity.pdbx_description
1 polymer ?
#
loop_
_entity_poly.entity_id
_entity_poly.type
_entity_poly.pdbx_seq_one_letter_code
_entity_poly.pdbx_strand_id
1 'polypeptide(L)'
;MTPTHEASTSSVVSDDEVAAMITGKDGLRVLLQPQVDLMTGRIVSAEALARWQHPRLGIVMPAEFIPTVNRLGLDRTLFERVAQRVIDMLQTMRRAGMAIPVAINAPASTLSDERAVDFLLARIHAAELPASLLRVELTEDQPIKELDVLRATLAKLEEAGCEVSLDDFGTGHASLKLLSAIPLSEVKIDQYFVTRMRRSAVAFEVLRTAAELATRMGWRVVAEGVENVADIPALRAAGCRYGQGYALGRPMPLDDLLMRLRVQRDRGEPLAAPASYASAWLDAFDPQDAETGLPAHVTTQ
;
A
#
# COMPACT_ATOMS: atom_id res chain seq x y z
N MET A 1 17.39 -5.64 -38.57
CA MET A 1 16.92 -4.33 -38.08
C MET A 1 15.45 -4.48 -37.78
N THR A 2 15.14 -4.80 -36.52
CA THR A 2 13.77 -5.03 -36.03
C THR A 2 13.36 -3.76 -35.30
N PRO A 3 12.23 -3.13 -35.62
CA PRO A 3 11.85 -1.89 -34.97
C PRO A 3 11.43 -2.18 -33.53
N THR A 4 12.00 -1.41 -32.62
CA THR A 4 11.67 -1.38 -31.20
C THR A 4 10.22 -0.90 -31.05
N HIS A 5 9.35 -1.75 -30.50
CA HIS A 5 8.03 -1.31 -30.03
C HIS A 5 8.23 -0.50 -28.74
N GLU A 6 8.33 0.82 -28.87
CA GLU A 6 8.00 1.71 -27.75
C GLU A 6 6.49 1.64 -27.55
N ALA A 7 6.07 0.95 -26.49
CA ALA A 7 4.69 0.99 -26.03
C ALA A 7 4.44 2.38 -25.44
N SER A 8 3.88 3.28 -26.25
CA SER A 8 3.33 4.56 -25.80
C SER A 8 2.13 4.30 -24.90
N THR A 9 2.35 4.20 -23.59
CA THR A 9 1.28 4.36 -22.60
C THR A 9 0.89 5.84 -22.57
N SER A 10 -0.13 6.19 -23.35
CA SER A 10 -0.80 7.48 -23.30
C SER A 10 -1.46 7.64 -21.93
N SER A 11 -0.75 8.21 -20.96
CA SER A 11 -1.36 8.66 -19.70
C SER A 11 -2.50 9.63 -20.04
N VAL A 12 -3.68 9.41 -19.45
CA VAL A 12 -4.88 10.23 -19.70
C VAL A 12 -4.71 11.68 -19.21
N VAL A 13 -3.66 11.94 -18.43
CA VAL A 13 -3.37 13.19 -17.72
C VAL A 13 -2.03 13.79 -18.17
N SER A 14 -1.97 15.11 -18.30
CA SER A 14 -0.76 15.79 -18.76
C SER A 14 0.31 15.93 -17.66
N ASP A 15 1.57 16.08 -18.07
CA ASP A 15 2.71 16.33 -17.18
C ASP A 15 2.49 17.56 -16.29
N ASP A 16 1.98 18.64 -16.87
CA ASP A 16 1.69 19.89 -16.15
C ASP A 16 0.60 19.68 -15.10
N GLU A 17 -0.46 18.91 -15.41
CA GLU A 17 -1.52 18.58 -14.45
C GLU A 17 -0.98 17.71 -13.31
N VAL A 18 -0.12 16.72 -13.60
CA VAL A 18 0.53 15.89 -12.57
C VAL A 18 1.45 16.73 -11.69
N ALA A 19 2.31 17.57 -12.28
CA ALA A 19 3.20 18.45 -11.54
C ALA A 19 2.42 19.44 -10.66
N ALA A 20 1.33 20.02 -11.17
CA ALA A 20 0.45 20.90 -10.41
C ALA A 20 -0.26 20.16 -9.27
N MET A 21 -0.72 18.92 -9.50
CA MET A 21 -1.32 18.09 -8.47
C MET A 21 -0.32 17.76 -7.34
N ILE A 22 0.94 17.44 -7.69
CA ILE A 22 2.00 17.11 -6.73
C ILE A 22 2.51 18.32 -5.98
N THR A 23 2.65 19.49 -6.61
CA THR A 23 3.22 20.68 -5.96
C THR A 23 2.16 21.59 -5.33
N GLY A 24 0.91 21.47 -5.76
CA GLY A 24 -0.22 22.26 -5.26
C GLY A 24 -0.76 21.80 -3.91
N LYS A 25 -1.88 22.41 -3.49
CA LYS A 25 -2.56 22.04 -2.23
C LYS A 25 -3.67 21.01 -2.44
N ASP A 26 -4.24 20.96 -3.63
CA ASP A 26 -5.45 20.19 -3.93
C ASP A 26 -5.15 18.94 -4.79
N GLY A 27 -6.17 18.16 -5.09
CA GLY A 27 -6.10 16.99 -5.96
C GLY A 27 -5.60 15.72 -5.27
N LEU A 28 -4.47 15.77 -4.56
CA LEU A 28 -3.94 14.58 -3.89
C LEU A 28 -4.77 14.22 -2.63
N ARG A 29 -5.32 13.01 -2.63
CA ARG A 29 -6.05 12.36 -1.55
C ARG A 29 -5.25 11.14 -1.08
N VAL A 30 -5.42 10.78 0.18
CA VAL A 30 -4.87 9.56 0.77
C VAL A 30 -6.05 8.79 1.34
N LEU A 31 -6.22 7.55 0.87
CA LEU A 31 -7.15 6.59 1.46
C LEU A 31 -6.36 5.58 2.29
N LEU A 32 -7.00 4.99 3.28
CA LEU A 32 -6.42 4.00 4.17
C LEU A 32 -7.04 2.65 3.88
N GLN A 33 -6.25 1.66 3.48
CA GLN A 33 -6.73 0.28 3.36
C GLN A 33 -6.35 -0.51 4.61
N PRO A 34 -7.30 -1.11 5.34
CA PRO A 34 -7.00 -1.81 6.57
C PRO A 34 -6.28 -3.14 6.30
N GLN A 35 -5.29 -3.42 7.13
CA GLN A 35 -4.66 -4.72 7.30
C GLN A 35 -5.26 -5.39 8.53
N VAL A 36 -5.65 -6.66 8.38
CA VAL A 36 -6.43 -7.40 9.37
C VAL A 36 -5.66 -8.62 9.86
N ASP A 37 -5.61 -8.82 11.18
CA ASP A 37 -5.16 -10.09 11.77
C ASP A 37 -6.18 -11.17 11.39
N LEU A 38 -5.74 -12.11 10.55
CA LEU A 38 -6.61 -13.11 9.97
C LEU A 38 -7.14 -14.08 11.01
N MET A 39 -6.57 -14.17 12.21
CA MET A 39 -7.06 -15.05 13.29
C MET A 39 -8.21 -14.42 14.05
N THR A 40 -8.09 -13.13 14.35
CA THR A 40 -9.01 -12.39 15.21
C THR A 40 -10.01 -11.52 14.44
N GLY A 41 -9.75 -11.27 13.15
CA GLY A 41 -10.51 -10.34 12.31
C GLY A 41 -10.39 -8.87 12.76
N ARG A 42 -9.40 -8.53 13.58
CA ARG A 42 -9.14 -7.16 14.06
C ARG A 42 -8.25 -6.39 13.08
N ILE A 43 -8.57 -5.11 12.88
CA ILE A 43 -7.68 -4.19 12.17
C ILE A 43 -6.44 -3.97 13.04
N VAL A 44 -5.25 -4.17 12.46
CA VAL A 44 -3.97 -4.02 13.18
C VAL A 44 -3.11 -2.89 12.62
N SER A 45 -3.30 -2.52 11.36
CA SER A 45 -2.60 -1.45 10.66
C SER A 45 -3.42 -1.03 9.44
N ALA A 46 -2.96 -0.02 8.71
CA ALA A 46 -3.50 0.35 7.42
C ALA A 46 -2.39 0.76 6.45
N GLU A 47 -2.65 0.65 5.15
CA GLU A 47 -1.79 1.17 4.10
C GLU A 47 -2.36 2.48 3.55
N ALA A 48 -1.51 3.50 3.42
CA ALA A 48 -1.85 4.79 2.83
C ALA A 48 -1.71 4.73 1.30
N LEU A 49 -2.84 4.83 0.62
CA LEU A 49 -2.96 4.74 -0.82
C LEU A 49 -3.28 6.10 -1.42
N ALA A 50 -2.36 6.63 -2.22
CA ALA A 50 -2.56 7.87 -2.94
C ALA A 50 -3.68 7.73 -3.98
N ARG A 51 -4.50 8.76 -4.11
CA ARG A 51 -5.51 8.92 -5.17
C ARG A 51 -5.48 10.36 -5.64
N TRP A 52 -5.65 10.58 -6.93
CA TRP A 52 -5.81 11.92 -7.45
C TRP A 52 -7.28 12.19 -7.72
N GLN A 53 -7.86 13.11 -6.96
CA GLN A 53 -9.17 13.67 -7.27
C GLN A 53 -9.03 14.77 -8.32
N HIS A 54 -9.18 14.37 -9.59
CA HIS A 54 -9.12 15.23 -10.74
C HIS A 54 -10.47 15.93 -10.97
N PRO A 55 -10.51 17.25 -11.25
CA PRO A 55 -11.76 18.02 -11.37
C PRO A 55 -12.70 17.53 -12.48
N ARG A 56 -12.14 17.03 -13.59
CA ARG A 56 -12.89 16.51 -14.75
C ARG A 56 -13.03 14.98 -14.78
N LEU A 57 -11.95 14.24 -14.53
CA LEU A 57 -11.88 12.78 -14.64
C LEU A 57 -12.35 12.03 -13.38
N GLY A 58 -12.64 12.72 -12.28
CA GLY A 58 -12.96 12.06 -11.01
C GLY A 58 -11.71 11.48 -10.36
N ILE A 59 -11.79 10.26 -9.83
CA ILE A 59 -10.65 9.61 -9.17
C ILE A 59 -9.73 9.00 -10.22
N VAL A 60 -8.48 9.46 -10.24
CA VAL A 60 -7.38 8.92 -11.04
C VAL A 60 -6.48 8.06 -10.15
N MET A 61 -6.22 6.84 -10.59
CA MET A 61 -5.46 5.82 -9.86
C MET A 61 -3.95 6.05 -9.98
N PRO A 62 -3.13 5.59 -9.01
CA PRO A 62 -1.68 5.70 -9.07
C PRO A 62 -1.06 5.23 -10.38
N ALA A 63 -1.52 4.11 -10.94
CA ALA A 63 -1.02 3.58 -12.21
C ALA A 63 -1.04 4.59 -13.38
N GLU A 64 -1.97 5.57 -13.35
CA GLU A 64 -2.12 6.57 -14.41
C GLU A 64 -1.17 7.77 -14.26
N PHE A 65 -0.71 8.08 -13.03
CA PHE A 65 0.10 9.28 -12.77
C PHE A 65 1.50 9.00 -12.22
N ILE A 66 1.74 7.87 -11.53
CA ILE A 66 3.05 7.51 -10.97
C ILE A 66 4.14 7.43 -12.07
N PRO A 67 3.91 6.85 -13.26
CA PRO A 67 4.92 6.87 -14.32
C PRO A 67 5.38 8.30 -14.69
N THR A 68 4.46 9.27 -14.68
CA THR A 68 4.77 10.68 -14.92
C THR A 68 5.50 11.31 -13.73
N VAL A 69 5.13 10.99 -12.48
CA VAL A 69 5.85 11.42 -11.28
C VAL A 69 7.31 10.96 -11.34
N ASN A 70 7.54 9.68 -11.64
CA ASN A 70 8.88 9.08 -11.77
C ASN A 70 9.69 9.78 -12.87
N ARG A 71 9.09 9.98 -14.06
CA ARG A 71 9.76 10.64 -15.19
C ARG A 71 10.11 12.11 -14.92
N LEU A 72 9.30 12.81 -14.14
CA LEU A 72 9.54 14.20 -13.73
C LEU A 72 10.45 14.31 -12.49
N GLY A 73 10.85 13.20 -11.87
CA GLY A 73 11.66 13.19 -10.66
C GLY A 73 10.93 13.75 -9.43
N LEU A 74 9.60 13.59 -9.38
CA LEU A 74 8.74 14.13 -8.34
C LEU A 74 8.44 13.12 -7.21
N ASP A 75 9.08 11.95 -7.21
CA ASP A 75 8.85 10.83 -6.28
C ASP A 75 8.98 11.27 -4.82
N ARG A 76 10.07 11.96 -4.51
CA ARG A 76 10.30 12.49 -3.17
C ARG A 76 9.23 13.51 -2.77
N THR A 77 8.84 14.41 -3.66
CA THR A 77 7.82 15.43 -3.37
C THR A 77 6.46 14.76 -3.11
N LEU A 78 6.10 13.73 -3.88
CA LEU A 78 4.91 12.93 -3.63
C LEU A 78 5.00 12.24 -2.27
N PHE A 79 6.10 11.57 -1.98
CA PHE A 79 6.34 10.88 -0.71
C PHE A 79 6.21 11.82 0.48
N GLU A 80 6.90 12.97 0.49
CA GLU A 80 6.84 13.95 1.57
C GLU A 80 5.41 14.45 1.79
N ARG A 81 4.63 14.62 0.72
CA ARG A 81 3.22 15.03 0.78
C ARG A 81 2.27 13.94 1.25
N VAL A 82 2.52 12.68 0.92
CA VAL A 82 1.75 11.55 1.46
C VAL A 82 2.10 11.37 2.94
N ALA A 83 3.39 11.42 3.29
CA ALA A 83 3.88 11.34 4.66
C ALA A 83 3.27 12.42 5.55
N GLN A 84 3.22 13.67 5.11
CA GLN A 84 2.58 14.72 5.89
C GLN A 84 1.11 14.42 6.16
N ARG A 85 0.35 13.99 5.14
CA ARG A 85 -1.07 13.62 5.31
C ARG A 85 -1.24 12.45 6.27
N VAL A 86 -0.40 11.44 6.18
CA VAL A 86 -0.43 10.29 7.09
C VAL A 86 -0.12 10.71 8.52
N ILE A 87 0.85 11.60 8.73
CA ILE A 87 1.16 12.14 10.07
C ILE A 87 -0.05 12.90 10.63
N ASP A 88 -0.71 13.74 9.83
CA ASP A 88 -1.92 14.46 10.24
C ASP A 88 -3.07 13.49 10.60
N MET A 89 -3.21 12.41 9.82
CA MET A 89 -4.16 11.33 10.10
C MET A 89 -3.82 10.61 11.42
N LEU A 90 -2.56 10.23 11.63
CA LEU A 90 -2.08 9.58 12.86
C LEU A 90 -2.30 10.45 14.10
N GLN A 91 -2.08 11.77 14.01
CA GLN A 91 -2.39 12.70 15.11
C GLN A 91 -3.89 12.69 15.44
N THR A 92 -4.73 12.62 14.41
CA THR A 92 -6.19 12.52 14.58
C THR A 92 -6.59 11.19 15.23
N MET A 93 -6.03 10.07 14.77
CA MET A 93 -6.26 8.74 15.37
C MET A 93 -5.79 8.69 16.82
N ARG A 94 -4.63 9.29 17.13
CA ARG A 94 -4.08 9.34 18.49
C ARG A 94 -4.95 10.17 19.44
N ARG A 95 -5.41 11.34 19.00
CA ARG A 95 -6.38 12.16 19.76
C ARG A 95 -7.68 11.40 20.05
N ALA A 96 -8.08 10.50 19.15
CA ALA A 96 -9.24 9.66 19.32
C ALA A 96 -8.98 8.35 20.12
N GLY A 97 -7.74 8.10 20.57
CA GLY A 97 -7.35 6.90 21.30
C GLY A 97 -7.37 5.61 20.48
N MET A 98 -7.17 5.71 19.15
CA MET A 98 -7.30 4.60 18.20
C MET A 98 -6.16 4.57 17.17
N ALA A 99 -4.98 5.06 17.54
CA ALA A 99 -3.82 5.02 16.66
C ALA A 99 -3.39 3.57 16.39
N ILE A 100 -3.21 3.26 15.11
CA ILE A 100 -2.61 2.03 14.60
C ILE A 100 -1.50 2.42 13.61
N PRO A 101 -0.51 1.55 13.34
CA PRO A 101 0.50 1.82 12.34
C PRO A 101 -0.10 2.06 10.96
N VAL A 102 0.46 3.02 10.23
CA VAL A 102 0.10 3.32 8.84
C VAL A 102 1.33 3.20 7.94
N ALA A 103 1.23 2.36 6.91
CA ALA A 103 2.27 2.16 5.90
C ALA A 103 2.21 3.24 4.81
N ILE A 104 3.36 3.77 4.39
CA ILE A 104 3.51 4.70 3.27
C ILE A 104 4.38 4.03 2.21
N ASN A 105 3.86 3.93 0.99
CA ASN A 105 4.60 3.48 -0.17
C ASN A 105 5.74 4.42 -0.52
N ALA A 106 6.93 3.86 -0.73
CA ALA A 106 8.11 4.60 -1.15
C ALA A 106 9.00 3.74 -2.06
N PRO A 107 9.35 4.23 -3.26
CA PRO A 107 10.31 3.54 -4.11
C PRO A 107 11.70 3.56 -3.48
N ALA A 108 12.51 2.56 -3.83
CA ALA A 108 13.90 2.45 -3.36
C ALA A 108 14.72 3.73 -3.58
N SER A 109 14.47 4.44 -4.69
CA SER A 109 15.12 5.71 -5.03
C SER A 109 14.82 6.82 -4.02
N THR A 110 13.58 6.89 -3.53
CA THR A 110 13.17 7.84 -2.49
C THR A 110 13.77 7.47 -1.13
N LEU A 111 13.74 6.17 -0.78
CA LEU A 111 14.30 5.70 0.49
C LEU A 111 15.84 5.77 0.51
N SER A 112 16.50 5.82 -0.64
CA SER A 112 17.94 6.07 -0.75
C SER A 112 18.31 7.56 -0.63
N ASP A 113 17.37 8.50 -0.72
CA ASP A 113 17.63 9.92 -0.42
C ASP A 113 17.53 10.15 1.09
N GLU A 114 18.66 10.32 1.76
CA GLU A 114 18.71 10.59 3.20
C GLU A 114 17.83 11.77 3.61
N ARG A 115 17.68 12.77 2.75
CA ARG A 115 16.83 13.93 3.02
C ARG A 115 15.34 13.58 3.11
N ALA A 116 14.88 12.55 2.41
CA ALA A 116 13.49 12.07 2.48
C ALA A 116 13.24 11.33 3.81
N VAL A 117 14.19 10.50 4.24
CA VAL A 117 14.15 9.81 5.53
C VAL A 117 14.22 10.82 6.69
N ASP A 118 15.12 11.79 6.61
CA ASP A 118 15.25 12.86 7.61
C ASP A 118 13.98 13.70 7.71
N PHE A 119 13.37 14.01 6.57
CA PHE A 119 12.07 14.67 6.54
C PHE A 119 11.04 13.84 7.32
N LEU A 120 10.86 12.57 7.00
CA LEU A 120 9.86 11.71 7.66
C LEU A 120 10.06 11.67 9.18
N LEU A 121 11.30 11.43 9.62
CA LEU A 121 11.66 11.35 11.03
C LEU A 121 11.48 12.69 11.77
N ALA A 122 11.87 13.80 11.14
CA ALA A 122 11.67 15.12 11.71
C ALA A 122 10.17 15.46 11.87
N ARG A 123 9.34 15.09 10.88
CA ARG A 123 7.90 15.36 10.91
C ARG A 123 7.17 14.51 11.94
N ILE A 124 7.46 13.22 12.05
CA ILE A 124 6.82 12.36 13.06
C ILE A 124 7.22 12.76 14.49
N HIS A 125 8.49 13.14 14.68
CA HIS A 125 8.99 13.65 15.95
C HIS A 125 8.34 14.99 16.32
N ALA A 126 8.26 15.94 15.38
CA ALA A 126 7.59 17.23 15.59
C ALA A 126 6.09 17.09 15.87
N ALA A 127 5.46 16.00 15.37
CA ALA A 127 4.08 15.66 15.67
C ALA A 127 3.90 14.97 17.04
N GLU A 128 4.99 14.76 17.78
CA GLU A 128 5.08 14.03 19.06
C GLU A 128 4.54 12.61 18.99
N LEU A 129 4.57 11.98 17.81
CA LEU A 129 4.09 10.63 17.56
C LEU A 129 5.22 9.60 17.75
N PRO A 130 4.93 8.38 18.25
CA PRO A 130 5.92 7.31 18.26
C PRO A 130 6.19 6.90 16.81
N ALA A 131 7.46 6.74 16.45
CA ALA A 131 7.88 6.32 15.13
C ALA A 131 7.29 4.96 14.72
N SER A 132 6.97 4.09 15.68
CA SER A 132 6.32 2.79 15.46
C SER A 132 4.91 2.86 14.89
N LEU A 133 4.31 4.07 14.81
CA LEU A 133 3.07 4.29 14.08
C LEU A 133 3.28 4.50 12.57
N LEU A 134 4.52 4.66 12.13
CA LEU A 134 4.87 4.73 10.72
C LEU A 134 5.53 3.43 10.28
N ARG A 135 5.06 2.96 9.13
CA ARG A 135 5.73 1.94 8.35
C ARG A 135 6.08 2.53 6.99
N VAL A 136 7.28 2.25 6.49
CA VAL A 136 7.61 2.51 5.09
C VAL A 136 7.51 1.21 4.33
N GLU A 137 6.89 1.27 3.16
CA GLU A 137 6.71 0.12 2.29
C GLU A 137 7.57 0.31 1.05
N LEU A 138 8.60 -0.52 0.93
CA LEU A 138 9.53 -0.48 -0.18
C LEU A 138 8.86 -1.08 -1.42
N THR A 139 8.59 -0.24 -2.40
CA THR A 139 8.10 -0.67 -3.72
C THR A 139 9.26 -0.98 -4.66
N GLU A 140 9.11 -2.01 -5.47
CA GLU A 140 10.14 -2.51 -6.39
C GLU A 140 9.99 -1.98 -7.83
N ASP A 141 9.22 -0.91 -8.03
CA ASP A 141 8.95 -0.31 -9.34
C ASP A 141 10.21 0.29 -10.02
N GLN A 142 11.30 0.47 -9.25
CA GLN A 142 12.57 0.99 -9.76
C GLN A 142 13.76 0.10 -9.33
N PRO A 143 14.75 -0.13 -10.22
CA PRO A 143 15.96 -0.87 -9.85
C PRO A 143 16.73 -0.23 -8.69
N ILE A 144 17.10 -1.04 -7.71
CA ILE A 144 17.95 -0.62 -6.59
C ILE A 144 19.38 -0.43 -7.10
N LYS A 145 19.80 0.84 -7.23
CA LYS A 145 21.14 1.21 -7.73
C LYS A 145 22.22 1.12 -6.65
N GLU A 146 21.89 1.54 -5.42
CA GLU A 146 22.85 1.69 -4.32
C GLU A 146 22.34 0.99 -3.05
N LEU A 147 22.52 -0.33 -2.99
CA LEU A 147 22.02 -1.16 -1.88
C LEU A 147 22.59 -0.74 -0.51
N ASP A 148 23.86 -0.34 -0.45
CA ASP A 148 24.49 0.07 0.82
C ASP A 148 23.88 1.37 1.35
N VAL A 149 23.52 2.31 0.46
CA VAL A 149 22.84 3.55 0.84
C VAL A 149 21.42 3.25 1.33
N LEU A 150 20.65 2.46 0.57
CA LEU A 150 19.31 2.03 0.98
C LEU A 150 19.35 1.32 2.33
N ARG A 151 20.31 0.42 2.54
CA ARG A 151 20.48 -0.28 3.82
C ARG A 151 20.72 0.70 4.97
N ALA A 152 21.61 1.67 4.78
CA ALA A 152 21.93 2.65 5.83
C ALA A 152 20.72 3.52 6.19
N THR A 153 19.95 3.97 5.20
CA THR A 153 18.75 4.80 5.44
C THR A 153 17.60 3.99 6.04
N LEU A 154 17.42 2.73 5.65
CA LEU A 154 16.44 1.84 6.28
C LEU A 154 16.83 1.49 7.73
N ALA A 155 18.12 1.28 8.01
CA ALA A 155 18.60 1.08 9.38
C ALA A 155 18.33 2.32 10.26
N LYS A 156 18.50 3.53 9.71
CA LYS A 156 18.15 4.78 10.39
C LYS A 156 16.65 4.86 10.75
N LEU A 157 15.77 4.37 9.87
CA LEU A 157 14.33 4.26 10.15
C LEU A 157 14.05 3.24 11.27
N GLU A 158 14.65 2.06 11.19
CA GLU A 158 14.52 1.00 12.20
C GLU A 158 15.00 1.46 13.58
N GLU A 159 16.17 2.10 13.66
CA GLU A 159 16.74 2.66 14.91
C GLU A 159 15.82 3.72 15.54
N ALA A 160 15.13 4.50 14.72
CA ALA A 160 14.12 5.45 15.19
C ALA A 160 12.83 4.77 15.69
N GLY A 161 12.63 3.49 15.35
CA GLY A 161 11.46 2.68 15.68
C GLY A 161 10.40 2.61 14.59
N CYS A 162 10.67 3.10 13.37
CA CYS A 162 9.80 2.89 12.22
C CYS A 162 9.90 1.44 11.73
N GLU A 163 8.79 0.92 11.22
CA GLU A 163 8.78 -0.39 10.59
C GLU A 163 9.08 -0.28 9.09
N VAL A 164 9.71 -1.32 8.53
CA VAL A 164 9.96 -1.45 7.09
C VAL A 164 9.23 -2.68 6.57
N SER A 165 8.41 -2.49 5.54
CA SER A 165 7.71 -3.52 4.78
C SER A 165 8.30 -3.64 3.39
N LEU A 166 8.24 -4.85 2.82
CA LEU A 166 8.55 -5.12 1.42
C LEU A 166 7.30 -5.59 0.70
N ASP A 167 6.99 -4.94 -0.43
CA ASP A 167 5.84 -5.26 -1.26
C ASP A 167 6.16 -6.38 -2.29
N ASP A 168 5.12 -6.97 -2.90
CA ASP A 168 5.21 -7.95 -4.01
C ASP A 168 6.16 -9.15 -3.80
N PHE A 169 6.27 -9.64 -2.56
CA PHE A 169 7.19 -10.72 -2.23
C PHE A 169 6.83 -12.03 -2.95
N GLY A 170 7.80 -12.58 -3.69
CA GLY A 170 7.68 -13.85 -4.41
C GLY A 170 7.57 -13.73 -5.94
N THR A 171 7.50 -12.51 -6.50
CA THR A 171 7.39 -12.28 -7.96
C THR A 171 8.73 -12.24 -8.70
N GLY A 172 9.85 -12.34 -7.98
CA GLY A 172 11.20 -12.43 -8.54
C GLY A 172 11.99 -11.11 -8.54
N HIS A 173 11.38 -10.01 -8.11
CA HIS A 173 12.06 -8.73 -7.94
C HIS A 173 12.91 -8.71 -6.65
N ALA A 174 12.32 -9.10 -5.51
CA ALA A 174 13.02 -9.30 -4.23
C ALA A 174 13.96 -10.51 -4.24
N SER A 175 15.23 -10.29 -4.63
CA SER A 175 16.25 -11.34 -4.50
C SER A 175 16.51 -11.69 -3.01
N LEU A 176 16.85 -12.95 -2.73
CA LEU A 176 17.29 -13.36 -1.37
C LEU A 176 18.48 -12.53 -0.86
N LYS A 177 19.29 -11.96 -1.77
CA LYS A 177 20.39 -11.04 -1.44
C LYS A 177 19.88 -9.71 -0.91
N LEU A 178 18.80 -9.16 -1.48
CA LEU A 178 18.17 -7.95 -0.97
C LEU A 178 17.63 -8.22 0.44
N LEU A 179 16.84 -9.28 0.57
CA LEU A 179 16.21 -9.68 1.83
C LEU A 179 17.18 -9.88 2.99
N SER A 180 18.40 -10.37 2.71
CA SER A 180 19.43 -10.57 3.74
C SER A 180 20.21 -9.30 4.09
N ALA A 181 20.06 -8.22 3.31
CA ALA A 181 20.83 -7.00 3.45
C ALA A 181 20.07 -5.87 4.14
N ILE A 182 18.74 -5.80 4.00
CA ILE A 182 17.93 -4.69 4.53
C ILE A 182 17.17 -5.09 5.80
N PRO A 183 16.96 -4.16 6.75
CA PRO A 183 16.19 -4.43 7.95
C PRO A 183 14.70 -4.46 7.61
N LEU A 184 14.12 -5.65 7.58
CA LEU A 184 12.70 -5.86 7.32
C LEU A 184 11.97 -6.24 8.61
N SER A 185 10.73 -5.78 8.71
CA SER A 185 9.80 -6.12 9.78
C SER A 185 8.51 -6.76 9.25
N GLU A 186 8.21 -6.58 7.97
CA GLU A 186 7.04 -7.11 7.28
C GLU A 186 7.39 -7.45 5.83
N VAL A 187 6.74 -8.49 5.30
CA VAL A 187 6.68 -8.75 3.87
C VAL A 187 5.23 -8.97 3.46
N LYS A 188 4.88 -8.49 2.27
CA LYS A 188 3.55 -8.67 1.69
C LYS A 188 3.64 -9.69 0.56
N ILE A 189 2.86 -10.75 0.64
CA ILE A 189 2.78 -11.78 -0.38
C ILE A 189 1.85 -11.29 -1.48
N ASP A 190 2.40 -11.21 -2.69
CA ASP A 190 1.73 -10.72 -3.89
C ASP A 190 0.38 -11.42 -4.16
N GLN A 191 -0.60 -10.63 -4.59
CA GLN A 191 -1.95 -11.06 -4.94
C GLN A 191 -2.00 -12.20 -5.98
N TYR A 192 -1.01 -12.31 -6.87
CA TYR A 192 -0.85 -13.38 -7.84
C TYR A 192 -0.88 -14.76 -7.17
N PHE A 193 -0.20 -14.93 -6.05
CA PHE A 193 -0.20 -16.21 -5.34
C PHE A 193 -1.51 -16.41 -4.57
N VAL A 194 -2.01 -15.36 -3.92
CA VAL A 194 -3.25 -15.41 -3.13
C VAL A 194 -4.45 -15.76 -4.00
N THR A 195 -4.59 -15.16 -5.18
CA THR A 195 -5.68 -15.46 -6.11
C THR A 195 -5.60 -16.86 -6.72
N ARG A 196 -4.38 -17.39 -6.93
CA ARG A 196 -4.17 -18.68 -7.63
C ARG A 196 -4.11 -19.90 -6.70
N MET A 197 -3.88 -19.71 -5.41
CA MET A 197 -3.65 -20.82 -4.47
C MET A 197 -4.80 -21.85 -4.42
N ARG A 198 -6.05 -21.44 -4.73
CA ARG A 198 -7.20 -22.34 -4.83
C ARG A 198 -7.12 -23.33 -5.99
N ARG A 199 -6.52 -22.91 -7.10
CA ARG A 199 -6.54 -23.62 -8.40
C ARG A 199 -5.17 -24.22 -8.77
N SER A 200 -4.14 -23.91 -8.00
CA SER A 200 -2.77 -24.37 -8.25
C SER A 200 -2.09 -24.75 -6.95
N ALA A 201 -1.86 -26.05 -6.78
CA ALA A 201 -1.07 -26.58 -5.66
C ALA A 201 0.34 -25.99 -5.65
N VAL A 202 0.93 -25.73 -6.83
CA VAL A 202 2.24 -25.07 -6.95
C VAL A 202 2.18 -23.64 -6.41
N ALA A 203 1.15 -22.86 -6.74
CA ALA A 203 1.01 -21.50 -6.21
C ALA A 203 0.84 -21.50 -4.69
N PHE A 204 0.06 -22.45 -4.15
CA PHE A 204 -0.10 -22.62 -2.71
C PHE A 204 1.22 -22.99 -2.02
N GLU A 205 2.01 -23.92 -2.56
CA GLU A 205 3.31 -24.28 -1.99
C GLU A 205 4.33 -23.15 -2.06
N VAL A 206 4.34 -22.35 -3.13
CA VAL A 206 5.19 -21.15 -3.23
C VAL A 206 4.80 -20.13 -2.15
N LEU A 207 3.51 -19.83 -2.01
CA LEU A 207 2.98 -18.94 -0.97
C LEU A 207 3.37 -19.42 0.43
N ARG A 208 3.14 -20.71 0.73
CA ARG A 208 3.48 -21.32 2.02
C ARG A 208 4.98 -21.24 2.29
N THR A 209 5.82 -21.51 1.30
CA THR A 209 7.28 -21.47 1.44
C THR A 209 7.76 -20.04 1.69
N ALA A 210 7.20 -19.06 0.97
CA ALA A 210 7.50 -17.64 1.17
C ALA A 210 7.10 -17.16 2.57
N ALA A 211 5.89 -17.51 3.03
CA ALA A 211 5.42 -17.20 4.37
C ALA A 211 6.26 -17.86 5.47
N GLU A 212 6.68 -19.12 5.27
CA GLU A 212 7.54 -19.85 6.20
C GLU A 212 8.93 -19.21 6.32
N LEU A 213 9.54 -18.82 5.19
CA LEU A 213 10.82 -18.11 5.18
C LEU A 213 10.70 -16.79 5.95
N ALA A 214 9.71 -15.97 5.63
CA ALA A 214 9.50 -14.68 6.29
C ALA A 214 9.28 -14.83 7.81
N THR A 215 8.47 -15.82 8.22
CA THR A 215 8.23 -16.12 9.63
C THR A 215 9.53 -16.53 10.34
N ARG A 216 10.39 -17.34 9.70
CA ARG A 216 11.70 -17.74 10.26
C ARG A 216 12.67 -16.58 10.39
N MET A 217 12.54 -15.57 9.53
CA MET A 217 13.30 -14.32 9.63
C MET A 217 12.74 -13.37 10.70
N GLY A 218 11.61 -13.71 11.32
CA GLY A 218 10.94 -12.88 12.33
C GLY A 218 10.05 -11.79 11.75
N TRP A 219 9.75 -11.84 10.44
CA TRP A 219 8.94 -10.83 9.77
C TRP A 219 7.45 -11.15 9.89
N ARG A 220 6.65 -10.08 9.92
CA ARG A 220 5.20 -10.17 9.74
C ARG A 220 4.89 -10.53 8.28
N VAL A 221 3.90 -11.40 8.09
CA VAL A 221 3.47 -11.84 6.75
C VAL A 221 2.05 -11.36 6.49
N VAL A 222 1.90 -10.49 5.49
CA VAL A 222 0.62 -9.99 5.01
C VAL A 222 0.29 -10.67 3.69
N ALA A 223 -0.89 -11.26 3.54
CA ALA A 223 -1.38 -11.73 2.25
C ALA A 223 -2.16 -10.62 1.54
N GLU A 224 -1.80 -10.30 0.30
CA GLU A 224 -2.47 -9.26 -0.50
C GLU A 224 -3.57 -9.79 -1.41
N GLY A 225 -4.45 -8.90 -1.86
CA GLY A 225 -5.50 -9.27 -2.81
C GLY A 225 -6.49 -10.30 -2.23
N VAL A 226 -6.76 -10.26 -0.92
CA VAL A 226 -7.78 -11.13 -0.31
C VAL A 226 -9.17 -10.65 -0.73
N GLU A 227 -9.69 -11.24 -1.80
CA GLU A 227 -11.00 -10.89 -2.39
C GLU A 227 -12.16 -11.75 -1.91
N ASN A 228 -11.87 -12.90 -1.27
CA ASN A 228 -12.89 -13.81 -0.78
C ASN A 228 -12.57 -14.31 0.64
N VAL A 229 -13.53 -14.15 1.56
CA VAL A 229 -13.39 -14.61 2.95
C VAL A 229 -13.15 -16.11 3.06
N ALA A 230 -13.58 -16.89 2.07
CA ALA A 230 -13.33 -18.32 2.03
C ALA A 230 -11.85 -18.68 1.78
N ASP A 231 -10.97 -17.72 1.46
CA ASP A 231 -9.52 -17.93 1.28
C ASP A 231 -8.76 -17.90 2.61
N ILE A 232 -9.36 -17.30 3.63
CA ILE A 232 -8.73 -17.11 4.95
C ILE A 232 -8.23 -18.43 5.56
N PRO A 233 -8.98 -19.56 5.54
CA PRO A 233 -8.48 -20.82 6.09
C PRO A 233 -7.20 -21.31 5.38
N ALA A 234 -7.13 -21.17 4.05
CA ALA A 234 -5.95 -21.56 3.28
C ALA A 234 -4.76 -20.65 3.57
N LEU A 235 -4.97 -19.33 3.66
CA LEU A 235 -3.94 -18.36 4.03
C LEU A 235 -3.37 -18.62 5.42
N ARG A 236 -4.25 -18.90 6.41
CA ARG A 236 -3.83 -19.28 7.77
C ARG A 236 -3.01 -20.57 7.74
N ALA A 237 -3.45 -21.58 6.99
CA ALA A 237 -2.72 -22.84 6.85
C ALA A 237 -1.35 -22.67 6.18
N ALA A 238 -1.22 -21.69 5.30
CA ALA A 238 0.05 -21.34 4.68
C ALA A 238 0.98 -20.50 5.59
N GLY A 239 0.51 -20.06 6.75
CA GLY A 239 1.29 -19.26 7.71
C GLY A 239 1.09 -17.75 7.60
N CYS A 240 0.17 -17.26 6.77
CA CYS A 240 -0.17 -15.85 6.72
C CYS A 240 -0.97 -15.47 7.97
N ARG A 241 -0.41 -14.57 8.79
CA ARG A 241 -1.09 -14.07 9.99
C ARG A 241 -1.97 -12.86 9.69
N TYR A 242 -1.56 -12.04 8.73
CA TYR A 242 -2.24 -10.80 8.37
C TYR A 242 -2.72 -10.88 6.92
N GLY A 243 -3.72 -10.08 6.58
CA GLY A 243 -4.21 -9.96 5.21
C GLY A 243 -4.73 -8.58 4.90
N GLN A 244 -4.69 -8.25 3.62
CA GLN A 244 -5.21 -7.03 3.01
C GLN A 244 -5.94 -7.38 1.73
N GLY A 245 -7.09 -6.75 1.50
CA GLY A 245 -7.88 -7.00 0.30
C GLY A 245 -9.34 -6.61 0.47
N TYR A 246 -10.09 -6.61 -0.63
CA TYR A 246 -11.46 -6.08 -0.65
C TYR A 246 -12.43 -6.86 0.22
N ALA A 247 -12.20 -8.16 0.48
CA ALA A 247 -13.00 -8.92 1.43
C ALA A 247 -12.78 -8.49 2.89
N LEU A 248 -11.66 -7.85 3.21
CA LEU A 248 -11.28 -7.42 4.56
C LEU A 248 -11.58 -5.91 4.76
N GLY A 249 -11.36 -5.13 3.71
CA GLY A 249 -11.74 -3.73 3.62
C GLY A 249 -11.16 -3.08 2.37
N ARG A 250 -12.00 -2.32 1.67
CA ARG A 250 -11.57 -1.44 0.59
C ARG A 250 -10.80 -0.23 1.16
N PRO A 251 -9.95 0.44 0.35
CA PRO A 251 -9.38 1.73 0.75
C PRO A 251 -10.47 2.72 1.12
N MET A 252 -10.34 3.41 2.26
CA MET A 252 -11.38 4.29 2.79
C MET A 252 -10.82 5.60 3.38
N PRO A 253 -11.59 6.68 3.45
CA PRO A 253 -11.22 7.87 4.21
C PRO A 253 -10.95 7.58 5.69
N LEU A 254 -10.22 8.47 6.35
CA LEU A 254 -9.88 8.35 7.78
C LEU A 254 -11.13 8.18 8.67
N ASP A 255 -12.19 8.95 8.43
CA ASP A 255 -13.39 8.92 9.27
C ASP A 255 -14.08 7.55 9.25
N ASP A 256 -14.10 6.88 8.09
CA ASP A 256 -14.64 5.54 7.92
C ASP A 256 -13.78 4.51 8.65
N LEU A 257 -12.44 4.63 8.56
CA LEU A 257 -11.53 3.75 9.30
C LEU A 257 -11.71 3.92 10.82
N LEU A 258 -11.81 5.16 11.30
CA LEU A 258 -12.07 5.45 12.71
C LEU A 258 -13.40 4.87 13.17
N MET A 259 -14.45 4.92 12.34
CA MET A 259 -15.72 4.29 12.65
C MET A 259 -15.56 2.77 12.82
N ARG A 260 -14.84 2.10 11.91
CA ARG A 260 -14.58 0.65 12.02
C ARG A 260 -13.79 0.30 13.27
N LEU A 261 -12.75 1.08 13.60
CA LEU A 261 -11.94 0.88 14.81
C LEU A 261 -12.77 1.06 16.10
N ARG A 262 -13.67 2.06 16.15
CA ARG A 262 -14.59 2.26 17.28
C ARG A 262 -15.50 1.04 17.49
N VAL A 263 -16.08 0.53 16.40
CA VAL A 263 -16.97 -0.64 16.47
C VAL A 263 -16.22 -1.86 17.03
N GLN A 264 -14.99 -2.12 16.58
CA GLN A 264 -14.19 -3.24 17.09
C GLN A 264 -13.82 -3.07 18.57
N ARG A 265 -13.47 -1.85 18.99
CA ARG A 265 -13.15 -1.56 20.39
C ARG A 265 -14.36 -1.75 21.30
N ASP A 266 -15.52 -1.21 20.89
CA ASP A 266 -16.69 -1.13 21.75
C ASP A 266 -17.48 -2.45 21.82
N ARG A 267 -17.49 -3.23 20.72
CA ARG A 267 -18.23 -4.51 20.65
C ARG A 267 -17.37 -5.75 20.80
N GLY A 268 -16.05 -5.62 20.64
CA GLY A 268 -15.12 -6.76 20.64
C GLY A 268 -15.28 -7.70 19.43
N GLU A 269 -16.19 -7.39 18.51
CA GLU A 269 -16.53 -8.23 17.36
C GLU A 269 -15.46 -8.12 16.26
N PRO A 270 -15.01 -9.26 15.69
CA PRO A 270 -14.28 -9.28 14.42
C PRO A 270 -15.08 -8.58 13.34
N LEU A 271 -14.43 -7.93 12.37
CA LEU A 271 -15.15 -7.42 11.21
C LEU A 271 -15.67 -8.60 10.38
N ALA A 272 -16.97 -8.90 10.48
CA ALA A 272 -17.70 -9.46 9.36
C ALA A 272 -17.84 -8.33 8.36
N ALA A 273 -17.28 -8.45 7.15
CA ALA A 273 -17.44 -7.44 6.13
C ALA A 273 -18.93 -7.15 5.91
N PRO A 274 -19.39 -5.89 6.04
CA PRO A 274 -20.65 -5.50 5.46
C PRO A 274 -20.32 -4.88 4.11
N ALA A 275 -20.92 -5.43 3.06
CA ALA A 275 -20.91 -4.90 1.69
C ALA A 275 -21.41 -3.44 1.57
N SER A 276 -21.88 -2.82 2.67
CA SER A 276 -22.54 -1.51 2.67
C SER A 276 -21.68 -0.35 3.19
N TYR A 277 -20.37 -0.55 3.44
CA TYR A 277 -19.44 0.53 3.81
C TYR A 277 -18.45 0.86 2.69
N ALA A 278 -18.73 0.40 1.46
CA ALA A 278 -18.19 1.09 0.31
C ALA A 278 -18.74 2.52 0.39
N SER A 279 -17.87 3.46 0.71
CA SER A 279 -18.24 4.85 0.57
C SER A 279 -18.68 5.04 -0.88
N ALA A 280 -19.74 5.84 -1.09
CA ALA A 280 -20.23 6.24 -2.41
C ALA A 280 -19.14 6.85 -3.33
N TRP A 281 -17.92 7.04 -2.80
CA TRP A 281 -16.72 7.51 -3.47
C TRP A 281 -16.02 6.45 -4.32
N LEU A 282 -16.04 5.16 -3.92
CA LEU A 282 -15.44 4.06 -4.71
C LEU A 282 -16.45 3.39 -5.64
N ASP A 283 -17.75 3.40 -5.31
CA ASP A 283 -18.79 2.84 -6.18
C ASP A 283 -18.99 3.65 -7.49
N ALA A 284 -18.35 4.81 -7.60
CA ALA A 284 -18.22 5.56 -8.86
C ALA A 284 -17.12 4.99 -9.80
N PHE A 285 -16.40 3.94 -9.40
CA PHE A 285 -15.36 3.29 -10.20
C PHE A 285 -15.39 1.76 -10.00
N ASP A 286 -15.90 1.05 -11.00
CA ASP A 286 -15.82 -0.42 -11.06
C ASP A 286 -14.49 -0.83 -11.71
N PRO A 287 -13.58 -1.53 -11.01
CA PRO A 287 -12.35 -2.03 -11.61
C PRO A 287 -12.58 -3.03 -12.76
N GLN A 288 -13.78 -3.61 -12.92
CA GLN A 288 -14.10 -4.48 -14.06
C GLN A 288 -14.23 -3.72 -15.39
N ASP A 289 -14.52 -2.41 -15.36
CA ASP A 289 -14.66 -1.61 -16.59
C ASP A 289 -13.32 -1.21 -17.20
N ALA A 290 -12.21 -1.32 -16.45
CA ALA A 290 -10.87 -0.99 -16.93
C ALA A 290 -10.24 -2.10 -17.79
N GLU A 291 -10.69 -3.36 -17.68
CA GLU A 291 -10.15 -4.48 -18.48
C GLU A 291 -10.85 -4.68 -19.83
N THR A 292 -12.04 -4.10 -20.06
CA THR A 292 -12.80 -4.40 -21.29
C THR A 292 -12.68 -3.40 -22.44
N GLY A 293 -12.07 -2.22 -22.26
CA GLY A 293 -11.72 -1.32 -23.38
C GLY A 293 -12.84 -1.02 -24.40
N LEU A 294 -14.11 -1.13 -24.00
CA LEU A 294 -15.27 -0.98 -24.87
C LEU A 294 -16.20 0.07 -24.26
N PRO A 295 -16.53 1.16 -24.97
CA PRO A 295 -17.48 2.14 -24.47
C PRO A 295 -18.86 1.50 -24.30
N ALA A 296 -19.45 1.66 -23.11
CA ALA A 296 -20.81 1.29 -22.84
C ALA A 296 -21.75 1.94 -23.87
N HIS A 297 -22.50 1.12 -24.59
CA HIS A 297 -23.53 1.57 -25.50
C HIS A 297 -24.59 2.40 -24.77
N VAL A 298 -24.66 3.68 -25.12
CA VAL A 298 -25.83 4.51 -24.86
C VAL A 298 -27.02 3.90 -25.60
N THR A 299 -27.92 3.26 -24.85
CA THR A 299 -29.25 2.93 -25.34
C THR A 299 -30.14 4.14 -25.08
N THR A 300 -30.56 4.81 -26.14
CA THR A 300 -31.70 5.73 -26.10
C THR A 300 -32.61 5.40 -27.28
N GLN A 301 -33.92 5.43 -26.99
CA GLN A 301 -35.05 5.16 -27.87
C GLN A 301 -34.98 5.88 -29.22
#